data_AF-A0A1C6JNS1-F1
#
_entry.id   AF-A0A1C6JNS1-F1
#
_cell.length_a   1.000
_cell.length_b   1.000
_cell.length_c   1.000
_cell.angle_alpha   90.00
_cell.angle_beta   90.00
_cell.angle_gamma   90.00
#
_symmetry.space_group_name_H-M   'P 1'
#
loop_
_entity.id
_entity.type
_entity.pdbx_description
1 polymer ?
#
loop_
_entity_poly.entity_id
_entity_poly.type
_entity_poly.pdbx_seq_one_letter_code
_entity_poly.pdbx_strand_id
1 'polypeptide(L)'
;MTSDSTTVIKNMEFLVKELHKEWDRSGASKASVIISIEEVDGINDKLKEIIYQTQKSVDEDELTFKQSIAKSKECYVLLRVVRKIAKKKDKCEKQAIDNEFAIELDKDELKLFKGLFAEMFK
;
A
#
# COMPACT_ATOMS: atom_id res chain seq x y z
N MET A 1 24.85 28.37 19.11
CA MET A 1 23.46 27.97 18.81
C MET A 1 23.47 27.03 17.62
N THR A 2 23.63 25.73 17.86
CA THR A 2 23.62 24.66 16.83
C THR A 2 22.85 23.41 17.31
N SER A 3 22.25 23.47 18.49
CA SER A 3 21.57 22.35 19.16
C SER A 3 20.11 22.14 18.75
N ASP A 4 19.46 23.14 18.15
CA ASP A 4 18.01 23.07 17.84
C ASP A 4 17.71 22.24 16.59
N SER A 5 18.41 22.48 15.47
CA SER A 5 18.11 21.79 14.21
C SER A 5 18.34 20.28 14.32
N THR A 6 19.41 19.84 15.00
CA THR A 6 19.70 18.41 15.22
C THR A 6 18.62 17.73 16.05
N THR A 7 18.05 18.43 17.03
CA THR A 7 16.97 17.90 17.88
C THR A 7 15.67 17.78 17.08
N VAL A 8 15.35 18.79 16.27
CA VAL A 8 14.18 18.75 15.38
C VAL A 8 14.29 17.61 14.37
N ILE A 9 15.46 17.43 13.74
CA ILE A 9 15.70 16.34 12.78
C ILE A 9 15.47 14.97 13.44
N LYS A 10 16.06 14.72 14.62
CA LYS A 10 15.87 13.46 15.35
C LYS A 10 14.40 13.20 15.71
N ASN A 11 13.67 14.23 16.11
CA ASN A 11 12.25 14.11 16.42
C ASN A 11 11.43 13.79 15.17
N MET A 12 11.77 14.39 14.02
CA MET A 12 11.13 14.07 12.74
C MET A 12 11.44 12.64 12.29
N GLU A 13 12.69 12.18 12.40
CA GLU A 13 13.06 10.79 12.10
C GLU A 13 12.28 9.80 12.96
N PHE A 14 12.11 10.09 14.25
CA PHE A 14 11.30 9.30 15.15
C PHE A 14 9.83 9.28 14.71
N LEU A 15 9.25 10.45 14.43
CA LEU A 15 7.86 10.56 13.98
C LEU A 15 7.60 9.78 12.69
N VAL A 16 8.50 9.88 11.71
CA VAL A 16 8.40 9.13 10.44
C VAL A 16 8.45 7.62 10.69
N LYS A 17 9.31 7.14 11.60
CA LYS A 17 9.37 5.72 11.97
C LYS A 17 8.07 5.23 12.62
N GLU A 18 7.47 6.03 13.51
CA GLU A 18 6.20 5.66 14.13
C GLU A 18 5.06 5.67 13.11
N LEU A 19 5.05 6.63 12.18
CA LEU A 19 4.10 6.65 11.07
C LEU A 19 4.21 5.42 10.17
N HIS A 20 5.43 4.99 9.83
CA HIS A 20 5.63 3.76 9.05
C HIS A 20 5.04 2.54 9.76
N LYS A 21 5.21 2.42 11.08
CA LYS A 21 4.61 1.32 11.87
C LYS A 21 3.09 1.37 11.85
N GLU A 22 2.51 2.57 11.93
CA GLU A 22 1.07 2.76 11.90
C GLU A 22 0.50 2.43 10.52
N TRP A 23 1.12 2.92 9.45
CA TRP A 23 0.66 2.65 8.09
C TRP A 23 0.86 1.19 7.67
N ASP A 24 1.77 0.45 8.29
CA ASP A 24 1.95 -0.97 8.00
C ASP A 24 0.82 -1.86 8.55
N ARG A 25 -0.08 -1.30 9.38
CA ARG A 25 -1.21 -2.02 9.99
C ARG A 25 -2.54 -1.64 9.34
N SER A 26 -3.24 -2.62 8.78
CA SER A 26 -4.60 -2.39 8.28
C SER A 26 -5.55 -2.01 9.42
N GLY A 27 -6.48 -1.10 9.12
CA GLY A 27 -7.59 -0.79 10.02
C GLY A 27 -8.70 -1.85 9.96
N ALA A 28 -9.85 -1.51 10.54
CA ALA A 28 -11.04 -2.36 10.46
C ALA A 28 -11.50 -2.54 9.00
N SER A 29 -11.78 -3.80 8.64
CA SER A 29 -12.31 -4.16 7.33
C SER A 29 -13.59 -3.40 7.02
N LYS A 30 -13.70 -2.89 5.79
CA LYS A 30 -14.86 -2.14 5.29
C LYS A 30 -15.58 -2.86 4.15
N ALA A 31 -14.84 -3.56 3.30
CA ALA A 31 -15.40 -4.34 2.22
C ALA A 31 -14.45 -5.47 1.83
N SER A 32 -15.01 -6.47 1.17
CA SER A 32 -14.23 -7.51 0.50
C SER A 32 -14.26 -7.31 -1.00
N VAL A 33 -13.16 -7.63 -1.66
CA VAL A 33 -13.06 -7.70 -3.12
C VAL A 33 -12.72 -9.13 -3.50
N ILE A 34 -13.42 -9.65 -4.51
CA ILE A 34 -13.16 -10.96 -5.10
C ILE A 34 -12.16 -10.75 -6.24
N ILE A 35 -11.11 -11.57 -6.26
CA ILE A 35 -10.05 -11.54 -7.27
C ILE A 35 -9.87 -12.96 -7.77
N SER A 36 -9.88 -13.14 -9.10
CA SER A 36 -9.54 -14.42 -9.72
C SER A 36 -8.03 -14.63 -9.78
N ILE A 37 -7.58 -15.89 -9.79
CA ILE A 37 -6.16 -16.26 -9.91
C ILE A 37 -5.53 -15.68 -11.19
N GLU A 38 -6.30 -15.61 -12.28
CA GLU A 38 -5.88 -15.07 -13.57
C GLU A 38 -5.60 -13.56 -13.51
N GLU A 39 -6.35 -12.81 -12.69
CA GLU A 39 -6.16 -11.36 -12.52
C GLU A 39 -4.99 -11.01 -11.61
N VAL A 40 -4.52 -11.95 -10.78
CA VAL A 40 -3.53 -11.66 -9.72
C VAL A 40 -2.25 -11.07 -10.28
N ASP A 41 -1.72 -11.65 -11.34
CA ASP A 41 -0.42 -11.22 -11.87
C ASP A 41 -0.52 -9.82 -12.48
N GLY A 42 -1.59 -9.52 -13.22
CA GLY A 42 -1.87 -8.18 -13.75
C GLY A 42 -2.10 -7.13 -12.67
N ILE A 43 -2.84 -7.47 -11.61
CA ILE A 43 -3.03 -6.59 -10.44
C ILE A 43 -1.69 -6.34 -9.75
N ASN A 44 -0.90 -7.38 -9.51
CA ASN A 44 0.38 -7.28 -8.82
C ASN A 44 1.38 -6.44 -9.63
N ASP A 45 1.44 -6.59 -10.94
CA ASP A 45 2.37 -5.83 -11.77
C ASP A 45 2.00 -4.34 -11.81
N LYS A 46 0.71 -4.02 -11.93
CA LYS A 46 0.23 -2.63 -11.81
C LYS A 46 0.52 -2.04 -10.43
N LEU A 47 0.30 -2.79 -9.36
CA LEU A 47 0.62 -2.34 -8.00
C LEU A 47 2.12 -2.11 -7.82
N LYS A 48 2.98 -3.03 -8.28
CA LYS A 48 4.44 -2.89 -8.24
C LYS A 48 4.90 -1.65 -9.01
N GLU A 49 4.37 -1.44 -10.21
CA GLU A 49 4.71 -0.28 -11.03
C GLU A 49 4.36 1.02 -10.32
N ILE A 50 3.13 1.14 -9.79
CA ILE A 50 2.70 2.36 -9.09
C ILE A 50 3.52 2.61 -7.83
N ILE A 51 3.78 1.58 -7.03
CA ILE A 51 4.62 1.69 -5.84
C ILE A 51 6.02 2.14 -6.24
N TYR A 52 6.61 1.54 -7.27
CA TYR A 52 7.94 1.89 -7.76
C TYR A 52 8.01 3.33 -8.25
N GLN A 53 7.08 3.76 -9.12
CA GLN A 53 7.05 5.13 -9.64
C GLN A 53 6.78 6.15 -8.53
N THR A 54 5.90 5.82 -7.58
CA THR A 54 5.62 6.72 -6.45
C THR A 54 6.83 6.86 -5.55
N GLN A 55 7.52 5.76 -5.22
CA GLN A 55 8.74 5.81 -4.42
C GLN A 55 9.85 6.58 -5.14
N LYS A 56 10.05 6.32 -6.44
CA LYS A 56 10.98 7.06 -7.28
C LYS A 56 10.70 8.56 -7.25
N SER A 57 9.45 8.98 -7.38
CA SER A 57 9.06 10.40 -7.27
C SER A 57 9.36 11.00 -5.89
N VAL A 58 9.30 10.20 -4.82
CA VAL A 58 9.65 10.66 -3.47
C VAL A 58 11.16 10.88 -3.32
N ASP A 59 11.97 10.08 -4.02
CA ASP A 59 13.43 10.13 -3.92
C ASP A 59 14.06 11.14 -4.89
N GLU A 60 13.46 11.33 -6.08
CA GLU A 60 14.04 12.12 -7.17
C GLU A 60 13.39 13.49 -7.40
N ASP A 61 12.10 13.66 -7.11
CA ASP A 61 11.40 14.92 -7.38
C ASP A 61 11.58 15.91 -6.21
N GLU A 62 11.56 17.22 -6.52
CA GLU A 62 11.49 18.27 -5.50
C GLU A 62 10.08 18.36 -4.90
N LEU A 63 9.79 17.46 -3.97
CA LEU A 63 8.53 17.43 -3.23
C LEU A 63 8.61 18.22 -1.93
N THR A 64 7.51 18.89 -1.59
CA THR A 64 7.32 19.37 -0.22
C THR A 64 7.21 18.18 0.74
N PHE A 65 7.63 18.36 2.00
CA PHE A 65 7.50 17.33 3.02
C PHE A 65 6.07 16.74 3.11
N LYS A 66 5.04 17.59 2.97
CA LYS A 66 3.64 17.16 2.97
C LYS A 66 3.32 16.20 1.81
N GLN A 67 3.85 16.45 0.62
CA GLN A 67 3.68 15.59 -0.55
C GLN A 67 4.44 14.28 -0.37
N SER A 68 5.67 14.32 0.14
CA SER A 68 6.47 13.12 0.43
C SER A 68 5.74 12.20 1.42
N ILE A 69 5.25 12.75 2.53
CA ILE A 69 4.49 11.99 3.54
C ILE A 69 3.22 11.35 2.97
N ALA A 70 2.47 12.09 2.14
CA ALA A 70 1.26 11.57 1.51
C ALA A 70 1.58 10.39 0.56
N LYS A 71 2.58 10.56 -0.31
CA LYS A 71 3.03 9.52 -1.26
C LYS A 71 3.61 8.30 -0.54
N SER A 72 4.43 8.49 0.50
CA SER A 72 4.92 7.39 1.34
C SER A 72 3.77 6.61 1.95
N LYS A 73 2.76 7.29 2.52
CA LYS A 73 1.57 6.61 3.06
C LYS A 73 0.86 5.79 2.00
N GLU A 74 0.66 6.33 0.79
CA GLU A 74 0.03 5.60 -0.31
C GLU A 74 0.80 4.31 -0.66
N CYS A 75 2.13 4.38 -0.75
CA CYS A 75 2.97 3.19 -0.96
C CYS A 75 2.76 2.13 0.13
N TYR A 76 2.75 2.52 1.41
CA TYR A 76 2.50 1.59 2.51
C TYR A 76 1.13 0.93 2.41
N VAL A 77 0.09 1.70 2.09
CA VAL A 77 -1.27 1.16 1.93
C VAL A 77 -1.33 0.16 0.76
N LEU A 78 -0.72 0.46 -0.38
CA LEU A 78 -0.67 -0.46 -1.52
C LEU A 78 0.15 -1.73 -1.22
N LEU A 79 1.26 -1.61 -0.49
CA LEU A 79 2.05 -2.76 -0.03
C LEU A 79 1.23 -3.72 0.83
N ARG A 80 0.34 -3.20 1.69
CA ARG A 80 -0.57 -4.07 2.46
C ARG A 80 -1.53 -4.83 1.55
N VAL A 81 -2.07 -4.20 0.51
CA VAL A 81 -2.92 -4.86 -0.48
C VAL A 81 -2.16 -6.00 -1.17
N VAL A 82 -0.93 -5.73 -1.65
CA VAL A 82 -0.07 -6.77 -2.26
C VAL A 82 0.14 -7.96 -1.31
N ARG A 83 0.44 -7.71 -0.03
CA ARG A 83 0.63 -8.78 0.96
C ARG A 83 -0.66 -9.58 1.20
N LYS A 84 -1.81 -8.93 1.22
CA LYS A 84 -3.12 -9.60 1.38
C LYS A 84 -3.42 -10.51 0.19
N ILE A 85 -3.16 -10.05 -1.03
CA ILE A 85 -3.30 -10.84 -2.26
C ILE A 85 -2.36 -12.04 -2.21
N ALA A 86 -1.06 -11.83 -1.94
CA ALA A 86 -0.08 -12.90 -1.86
C ALA A 86 -0.46 -13.98 -0.83
N LYS A 87 -0.90 -13.56 0.37
CA LYS A 87 -1.33 -14.49 1.43
C LYS A 87 -2.57 -15.30 1.04
N LYS A 88 -3.50 -14.72 0.29
CA LYS A 88 -4.72 -15.41 -0.15
C LYS A 88 -4.45 -16.33 -1.34
N LYS A 89 -3.65 -15.90 -2.32
CA LYS A 89 -3.18 -16.74 -3.44
C LYS A 89 -2.46 -18.00 -2.93
N ASP A 90 -1.48 -17.84 -2.04
CA ASP A 90 -0.75 -18.97 -1.42
C ASP A 90 -1.68 -19.94 -0.68
N LYS A 91 -2.76 -19.44 -0.07
CA LYS A 91 -3.76 -20.28 0.59
C LYS A 91 -4.62 -21.05 -0.43
N CYS A 92 -5.08 -20.40 -1.50
CA CYS A 92 -5.89 -21.05 -2.55
C CYS A 92 -5.10 -22.11 -3.31
N GLU A 93 -3.86 -21.82 -3.70
CA GLU A 93 -2.98 -22.78 -4.37
C GLU A 93 -2.75 -24.05 -3.53
N LYS A 94 -2.61 -23.90 -2.20
CA LYS A 94 -2.47 -25.04 -1.27
C LYS A 94 -3.75 -25.85 -1.08
N GLN A 95 -4.91 -25.23 -1.27
CA GLN A 95 -6.21 -25.86 -1.02
C GLN A 95 -6.83 -26.49 -2.27
N ALA A 96 -6.26 -26.24 -3.47
CA ALA A 96 -6.77 -26.72 -4.76
C ALA A 96 -8.27 -26.46 -4.96
N ILE A 97 -8.77 -25.37 -4.37
CA ILE A 97 -10.17 -24.98 -4.36
C ILE A 97 -10.25 -23.51 -4.80
N ASP A 98 -11.22 -23.26 -5.69
CA ASP A 98 -11.66 -21.99 -6.25
C ASP A 98 -10.63 -21.20 -7.08
N ASN A 99 -11.05 -20.82 -8.29
CA ASN A 99 -10.29 -19.93 -9.18
C ASN A 99 -10.29 -18.48 -8.71
N GLU A 100 -10.90 -18.18 -7.56
CA GLU A 100 -11.06 -16.84 -7.01
C GLU A 100 -10.96 -16.82 -5.48
N PHE A 101 -10.63 -15.65 -4.92
CA PHE A 101 -10.57 -15.43 -3.49
C PHE A 101 -10.95 -14.02 -3.08
N ALA A 102 -11.49 -13.91 -1.86
CA ALA A 102 -11.82 -12.63 -1.25
C ALA A 102 -10.65 -12.08 -0.41
N ILE A 103 -10.27 -10.83 -0.69
CA ILE A 103 -9.43 -10.00 0.19
C ILE A 103 -10.27 -8.98 0.94
N GLU A 104 -10.02 -8.82 2.23
CA GLU A 104 -10.67 -7.81 3.06
C GLU A 104 -9.85 -6.52 3.06
N LEU A 105 -10.50 -5.40 2.75
CA LEU A 105 -9.86 -4.08 2.63
C LEU A 105 -10.41 -3.11 3.67
N ASP A 106 -9.50 -2.36 4.30
CA ASP A 106 -9.88 -1.20 5.11
C ASP A 106 -10.28 0.00 4.22
N LYS A 107 -10.62 1.13 4.84
CA LYS A 107 -11.07 2.33 4.12
C LYS A 107 -10.03 2.86 3.13
N ASP A 108 -8.77 2.91 3.51
CA ASP A 108 -7.71 3.53 2.69
C ASP A 108 -7.31 2.57 1.57
N GLU A 109 -7.19 1.28 1.88
CA GLU A 109 -6.92 0.22 0.91
C GLU A 109 -8.02 0.15 -0.15
N LEU A 110 -9.29 0.15 0.27
CA LEU A 110 -10.43 0.09 -0.63
C LEU A 110 -10.48 1.31 -1.55
N LYS A 111 -10.19 2.50 -1.02
CA LYS A 111 -10.18 3.74 -1.79
C LYS A 111 -9.13 3.70 -2.89
N LEU A 112 -7.89 3.32 -2.55
CA LEU A 112 -6.81 3.23 -3.53
C LEU A 112 -7.07 2.12 -4.55
N PHE A 113 -7.46 0.94 -4.08
CA PHE A 113 -7.72 -0.20 -4.94
C PHE A 113 -8.81 0.11 -5.98
N LYS A 114 -9.95 0.67 -5.55
CA LYS A 114 -11.00 1.08 -6.48
C LYS A 114 -10.55 2.19 -7.43
N GLY A 115 -9.74 3.14 -6.96
CA GLY A 115 -9.20 4.20 -7.82
C GLY A 115 -8.32 3.64 -8.95
N LEU A 116 -7.53 2.60 -8.67
CA LEU A 116 -6.61 2.00 -9.63
C LEU A 116 -7.27 1.00 -10.58
N PHE A 117 -8.31 0.31 -10.12
CA PHE A 117 -8.92 -0.82 -10.81
C PHE A 117 -10.40 -0.59 -11.14
N ALA A 118 -10.89 0.64 -11.13
CA ALA A 118 -12.29 0.99 -11.42
C ALA A 118 -12.81 0.38 -12.73
N GLU A 119 -11.95 0.21 -13.73
CA GLU A 119 -12.29 -0.35 -15.04
C GLU A 119 -12.32 -1.88 -15.07
N MET A 120 -11.70 -2.57 -14.09
CA MET A 120 -11.74 -4.03 -13.99
C MET A 120 -13.05 -4.55 -13.39
N PHE A 121 -13.82 -3.70 -12.70
CA PHE A 121 -15.08 -4.07 -12.04
C PHE A 121 -16.32 -3.46 -12.73
N LYS A 122 -16.23 -3.18 -14.03
CA LYS A 122 -17.36 -2.71 -14.85
C LYS A 122 -18.05 -3.85 -15.59
#